data_AF-A0A966JPT0-F1
#
_entry.id   AF-A0A966JPT0-F1
#
_cell.length_a   1.000
_cell.length_b   1.000
_cell.length_c   1.000
_cell.angle_alpha   90.00
_cell.angle_beta   90.00
_cell.angle_gamma   90.00
#
_symmetry.space_group_name_H-M   'P 1'
#
loop_
_entity.id
_entity.type
_entity.pdbx_description
1 polymer ?
#
loop_
_entity_poly.entity_id
_entity_poly.type
_entity_poly.pdbx_seq_one_letter_code
_entity_poly.pdbx_strand_id
1 'polypeptide(L)'
;DTIMRAAGFVSAIGKDGVHVLDRAGFIVNALLFPYLNNAIRMLEDGTASMEDIDTAMKGGCNFPMGPFALLDLVGLDTSLSILETLHASFADDNFAPRPKLRELVAAGRLGRKTKAGFYVY
;
A
#
# COMPACT_ATOMS: atom_id res chain seq x y z
N ASP A 1 -18.89 -6.31 -26.16
CA ASP A 1 -18.19 -7.56 -26.50
C ASP A 1 -16.91 -7.74 -25.70
N THR A 2 -15.94 -6.81 -25.77
CA THR A 2 -14.62 -6.92 -25.09
C THR A 2 -14.68 -7.19 -23.58
N ILE A 3 -15.45 -6.40 -22.82
CA ILE A 3 -15.54 -6.57 -21.35
C ILE A 3 -16.10 -7.95 -20.98
N MET A 4 -17.10 -8.44 -21.71
CA MET A 4 -17.68 -9.76 -21.46
C MET A 4 -16.70 -10.89 -21.77
N ARG A 5 -15.94 -10.78 -22.86
CA ARG A 5 -14.89 -11.77 -23.19
C ARG A 5 -13.78 -11.80 -22.14
N ALA A 6 -13.35 -10.64 -21.68
CA ALA A 6 -12.37 -10.53 -20.60
C ALA A 6 -12.90 -11.15 -19.30
N ALA A 7 -14.13 -10.82 -18.90
CA ALA A 7 -14.78 -11.40 -17.72
C ALA A 7 -14.93 -12.93 -17.83
N GLY A 8 -15.31 -13.43 -19.01
CA GLY A 8 -15.41 -14.86 -19.29
C GLY A 8 -14.07 -15.57 -19.14
N PHE A 9 -12.98 -14.99 -19.66
CA PHE A 9 -11.64 -15.55 -19.49
C PHE A 9 -11.19 -15.57 -18.02
N VAL A 10 -11.40 -14.46 -17.29
CA VAL A 10 -11.04 -14.35 -15.86
C VAL A 10 -11.77 -15.40 -15.02
N SER A 11 -13.07 -15.61 -15.28
CA SER A 11 -13.84 -16.67 -14.63
C SER A 11 -13.33 -18.07 -15.01
N ALA A 12 -13.00 -18.31 -16.28
CA ALA A 12 -12.50 -19.60 -16.76
C ALA A 12 -11.17 -20.03 -16.12
N ILE A 13 -10.34 -19.08 -15.68
CA ILE A 13 -9.09 -19.35 -14.93
C ILE A 13 -9.29 -19.39 -13.41
N GLY A 14 -10.54 -19.39 -12.93
CA GLY A 14 -10.87 -19.48 -11.51
C GLY A 14 -10.53 -18.23 -10.70
N LYS A 15 -10.60 -17.04 -11.32
CA LYS A 15 -10.40 -15.75 -10.66
C LYS A 15 -11.71 -14.96 -10.63
N ASP A 16 -11.86 -14.13 -9.62
CA ASP A 16 -12.99 -13.20 -9.49
C ASP A 16 -12.63 -11.87 -10.16
N GLY A 17 -13.26 -11.59 -11.30
CA GLY A 17 -13.10 -10.33 -12.01
C GLY A 17 -13.92 -9.22 -11.37
N VAL A 18 -13.32 -8.04 -11.18
CA VAL A 18 -14.01 -6.85 -10.67
C VAL A 18 -13.95 -5.75 -11.73
N HIS A 19 -15.07 -5.08 -11.95
CA HIS A 19 -15.16 -3.97 -12.89
C HIS A 19 -14.75 -2.65 -12.22
N VAL A 20 -13.93 -1.87 -12.92
CA VAL A 20 -13.46 -0.57 -12.46
C VAL A 20 -13.36 0.38 -13.65
N LEU A 21 -13.60 1.66 -13.41
CA LEU A 21 -13.33 2.71 -14.40
C LEU A 21 -11.83 2.96 -14.51
N ASP A 22 -11.37 3.43 -15.65
CA ASP A 22 -9.96 3.78 -15.84
C ASP A 22 -9.60 5.01 -14.99
N ARG A 23 -9.01 4.74 -13.82
CA ARG A 23 -8.62 5.73 -12.81
C ARG A 23 -7.36 5.27 -12.09
N ALA A 24 -6.54 6.24 -11.70
CA ALA A 24 -5.31 5.98 -10.96
C ALA A 24 -5.59 5.16 -9.69
N GLY A 25 -4.87 4.04 -9.56
CA GLY A 25 -4.98 3.11 -8.42
C GLY A 25 -6.18 2.16 -8.46
N PHE A 26 -7.04 2.23 -9.47
CA PHE A 26 -8.23 1.40 -9.59
C PHE A 26 -9.04 1.38 -8.28
N ILE A 27 -9.35 0.19 -7.74
CA ILE A 27 -10.05 0.05 -6.46
C ILE A 27 -9.05 -0.18 -5.33
N VAL A 28 -8.25 -1.25 -5.44
CA VAL A 28 -7.43 -1.73 -4.31
C VAL A 28 -6.36 -0.72 -3.93
N ASN A 29 -5.58 -0.21 -4.89
CA ASN A 29 -4.47 0.69 -4.57
C ASN A 29 -4.96 2.07 -4.11
N ALA A 30 -6.09 2.55 -4.66
CA ALA A 30 -6.70 3.80 -4.23
C ALA A 30 -7.21 3.77 -2.78
N LEU A 31 -7.56 2.59 -2.24
CA LEU A 31 -7.95 2.41 -0.84
C LEU A 31 -6.77 2.04 0.06
N LEU A 32 -5.92 1.13 -0.40
CA LEU A 32 -4.86 0.52 0.39
C LEU A 32 -3.73 1.51 0.70
N PHE A 33 -3.25 2.25 -0.29
CA PHE A 33 -2.06 3.08 -0.10
C PHE A 33 -2.29 4.30 0.79
N PRO A 34 -3.44 5.00 0.76
CA PRO A 34 -3.75 6.01 1.77
C PRO A 34 -3.79 5.45 3.18
N TYR A 35 -4.34 4.24 3.37
CA TYR A 35 -4.32 3.57 4.67
C TYR A 35 -2.88 3.33 5.16
N LEU A 36 -2.01 2.79 4.30
CA LEU A 36 -0.60 2.56 4.65
C LEU A 36 0.14 3.87 4.91
N ASN A 37 -0.12 4.91 4.12
CA ASN A 37 0.45 6.24 4.28
C ASN A 37 0.02 6.88 5.61
N ASN A 38 -1.23 6.66 6.02
CA ASN A 38 -1.74 7.11 7.32
C ASN A 38 -1.10 6.36 8.50
N ALA A 39 -0.79 5.07 8.36
CA ALA A 39 -0.03 4.34 9.38
C ALA A 39 1.37 4.94 9.57
N ILE A 40 2.05 5.31 8.48
CA ILE A 40 3.35 6.02 8.54
C ILE A 40 3.19 7.38 9.24
N ARG A 41 2.12 8.12 8.95
CA ARG A 41 1.84 9.39 9.63
C ARG A 41 1.70 9.19 11.14
N MET A 42 0.96 8.18 11.59
CA MET A 42 0.82 7.90 13.03
C MET A 42 2.16 7.59 13.71
N LEU A 43 3.07 6.94 13.00
CA LEU A 43 4.44 6.69 13.47
C LEU A 43 5.24 8.01 13.54
N GLU A 44 5.18 8.85 12.51
CA GLU A 44 5.86 10.15 12.48
C GLU A 44 5.38 11.07 13.60
N ASP A 45 4.08 11.07 13.88
CA ASP A 45 3.45 11.84 14.95
C ASP A 45 3.73 11.27 16.35
N GLY A 46 4.39 10.10 16.45
CA GLY A 46 4.70 9.43 17.72
C GLY A 46 3.46 8.88 18.43
N THR A 47 2.37 8.63 17.71
CA THR A 47 1.11 8.14 18.29
C THR A 47 1.26 6.74 18.88
N ALA A 48 2.01 5.87 18.20
CA ALA A 48 2.27 4.50 18.62
C ALA A 48 3.53 3.93 17.93
N SER A 49 4.07 2.84 18.47
CA SER A 49 5.16 2.10 17.84
C SER A 49 4.70 1.38 16.57
N MET A 50 5.64 1.00 15.69
CA MET A 50 5.32 0.23 14.48
C MET A 50 4.67 -1.11 14.84
N GLU A 51 5.19 -1.76 15.88
CA GLU A 51 4.73 -3.05 16.38
C GLU A 51 3.30 -2.99 16.93
N ASP A 52 2.99 -1.92 17.67
CA ASP A 52 1.65 -1.71 18.23
C ASP A 52 0.64 -1.39 17.14
N ILE A 53 1.00 -0.55 16.15
CA ILE A 53 0.15 -0.25 15.00
C ILE A 53 -0.12 -1.54 14.21
N ASP A 54 0.91 -2.33 13.92
CA ASP A 54 0.74 -3.62 13.25
C ASP A 54 -0.16 -4.57 14.03
N THR A 55 0.03 -4.65 15.35
CA THR A 55 -0.77 -5.51 16.23
C THR A 55 -2.22 -5.05 16.31
N ALA A 56 -2.47 -3.75 16.44
CA ALA A 56 -3.80 -3.17 16.48
C ALA A 56 -4.55 -3.41 15.16
N MET A 57 -3.90 -3.27 14.02
CA MET A 57 -4.55 -3.49 12.72
C MET A 57 -4.85 -4.97 12.47
N LYS A 58 -3.99 -5.88 12.93
CA LYS A 58 -4.26 -7.33 12.90
C LYS A 58 -5.43 -7.71 13.81
N GLY A 59 -5.46 -7.23 15.05
CA GLY A 59 -6.48 -7.61 16.03
C GLY A 59 -7.82 -6.87 15.87
N GLY A 60 -7.77 -5.56 15.64
CA GLY A 60 -8.96 -4.69 15.60
C GLY A 60 -9.67 -4.71 14.26
N CYS A 61 -8.93 -4.73 13.14
CA CYS A 61 -9.51 -4.78 11.79
C CYS A 61 -9.49 -6.18 11.18
N ASN A 62 -9.01 -7.18 11.92
CA ASN A 62 -8.88 -8.56 11.46
C ASN A 62 -8.08 -8.71 10.17
N PHE A 63 -7.06 -7.85 9.98
CA PHE A 63 -6.17 -7.98 8.84
C PHE A 63 -5.15 -9.10 9.05
N PRO A 64 -4.80 -9.87 8.01
CA PRO A 64 -3.82 -10.95 8.12
C PRO A 64 -2.39 -10.44 8.38
N MET A 65 -2.14 -9.15 8.09
CA MET A 65 -0.84 -8.52 8.19
C MET A 65 -0.99 -7.06 8.60
N GLY A 66 -0.07 -6.57 9.42
CA GLY A 66 -0.03 -5.15 9.79
C GLY A 66 0.48 -4.28 8.64
N PRO A 67 0.19 -2.96 8.66
CA PRO A 67 0.56 -2.04 7.59
C PRO A 67 2.07 -1.96 7.34
N PHE A 68 2.92 -1.95 8.38
CA PHE A 68 4.38 -1.85 8.19
C PHE A 68 4.96 -3.14 7.62
N ALA A 69 4.52 -4.29 8.13
CA ALA A 69 4.88 -5.58 7.57
C ALA A 69 4.41 -5.73 6.10
N LEU A 70 3.23 -5.18 5.76
CA LEU A 70 2.70 -5.18 4.40
C LEU A 70 3.49 -4.23 3.48
N LEU A 71 3.83 -3.04 3.95
CA LEU A 71 4.69 -2.08 3.23
C LEU A 71 6.04 -2.73 2.86
N ASP A 72 6.67 -3.43 3.81
CA ASP A 72 7.93 -4.12 3.57
C ASP A 72 7.79 -5.34 2.64
N LEU A 73 6.63 -5.98 2.61
CA LEU A 73 6.34 -7.09 1.71
C LEU A 73 6.12 -6.61 0.27
N VAL A 74 5.34 -5.53 0.09
CA VAL A 74 5.09 -4.90 -1.22
C VAL A 74 6.36 -4.28 -1.78
N GLY A 75 7.13 -3.63 -0.92
CA GLY A 75 8.32 -2.86 -1.27
C GLY A 75 8.08 -1.37 -1.14
N LEU A 76 9.01 -0.68 -0.48
CA LEU A 76 8.84 0.74 -0.14
C LEU A 76 8.95 1.66 -1.37
N ASP A 77 9.79 1.30 -2.34
CA ASP A 77 9.90 1.99 -3.63
C ASP A 77 8.63 1.85 -4.49
N THR A 78 8.06 0.65 -4.56
CA THR A 78 6.78 0.42 -5.23
C THR A 78 5.67 1.21 -4.55
N SER A 79 5.64 1.20 -3.23
CA SER A 79 4.67 1.96 -2.43
C SER A 79 4.78 3.47 -2.67
N LEU A 80 6.01 3.99 -2.70
CA LEU A 80 6.29 5.39 -2.99
C LEU A 80 5.81 5.76 -4.40
N SER A 81 6.16 4.96 -5.42
CA SER A 81 5.75 5.21 -6.81
C SER A 81 4.22 5.24 -6.99
N ILE A 82 3.50 4.35 -6.31
CA ILE A 82 2.03 4.32 -6.36
C ILE A 82 1.44 5.57 -5.70
N LEU A 83 1.92 5.96 -4.52
CA LEU A 83 1.46 7.17 -3.83
C LEU A 83 1.76 8.44 -4.65
N GLU A 84 2.93 8.53 -5.29
CA GLU A 84 3.24 9.65 -6.19
C GLU A 84 2.30 9.71 -7.39
N THR A 85 2.00 8.56 -8.00
CA THR A 85 1.05 8.47 -9.12
C THR A 85 -0.36 8.90 -8.70
N LEU A 86 -0.81 8.45 -7.53
CA LEU A 86 -2.09 8.85 -6.96
C LEU A 86 -2.13 10.35 -6.65
N HIS A 87 -1.10 10.87 -5.98
CA HIS A 87 -1.00 12.28 -5.64
C HIS A 87 -0.98 13.17 -6.90
N ALA A 88 -0.24 12.78 -7.94
CA ALA A 88 -0.22 13.51 -9.20
C ALA A 88 -1.59 13.51 -9.91
N SER A 89 -2.39 12.46 -9.73
CA SER A 89 -3.70 12.32 -10.38
C SER A 89 -4.82 13.06 -9.64
N PHE A 90 -4.77 13.10 -8.30
CA PHE A 90 -5.85 13.62 -7.47
C PHE A 90 -5.53 14.95 -6.76
N ALA A 91 -4.26 15.31 -6.63
CA ALA A 91 -3.78 16.49 -5.89
C ALA A 91 -4.34 16.59 -4.45
N ASP A 92 -4.56 15.44 -3.81
CA ASP A 92 -5.05 15.33 -2.43
C ASP A 92 -3.90 14.91 -1.51
N ASP A 93 -3.68 15.70 -0.45
CA ASP A 93 -2.62 15.53 0.54
C ASP A 93 -2.61 14.15 1.22
N ASN A 94 -3.74 13.44 1.25
CA ASN A 94 -3.81 12.09 1.78
C ASN A 94 -3.00 11.08 0.93
N PHE A 95 -2.83 11.38 -0.36
CA PHE A 95 -1.97 10.60 -1.26
C PHE A 95 -0.51 11.06 -1.25
N ALA A 96 -0.20 12.24 -0.68
CA ALA A 96 1.17 12.74 -0.64
C ALA A 96 2.05 11.77 0.18
N PRO A 97 3.10 11.17 -0.39
CA PRO A 97 3.94 10.21 0.32
C PRO A 97 4.57 10.83 1.56
N ARG A 98 4.48 10.13 2.71
CA ARG A 98 5.09 10.61 3.96
C ARG A 98 6.62 10.73 3.86
N PRO A 99 7.24 11.74 4.51
CA PRO A 99 8.70 11.93 4.50
C PRO A 99 9.49 10.67 4.88
N LYS A 100 9.08 9.94 5.92
CA LYS A 100 9.76 8.72 6.36
C LYS A 100 9.86 7.66 5.27
N LEU A 101 8.82 7.52 4.44
CA LEU A 101 8.84 6.60 3.31
C LEU A 101 9.91 6.99 2.29
N ARG A 102 10.00 8.29 1.97
CA ARG A 102 11.01 8.82 1.05
C ARG A 102 12.42 8.63 1.60
N GLU A 103 12.62 8.87 2.89
CA GLU A 103 13.91 8.66 3.57
C GLU A 103 14.38 7.21 3.48
N LEU A 104 13.50 6.24 3.76
CA LEU A 104 13.84 4.82 3.71
C LEU A 104 14.19 4.37 2.28
N VAL A 105 13.41 4.81 1.30
CA VAL A 105 13.68 4.51 -0.11
C VAL A 105 15.01 5.12 -0.56
N ALA A 106 15.29 6.38 -0.20
CA ALA A 106 16.55 7.04 -0.50
C ALA A 106 17.75 6.35 0.16
N ALA A 107 17.56 5.74 1.33
CA ALA A 107 18.57 4.94 2.02
C ALA A 107 18.71 3.51 1.49
N GLY A 108 17.99 3.12 0.43
CA GLY A 108 18.02 1.77 -0.14
C GLY A 108 17.36 0.71 0.74
N ARG A 109 16.58 1.12 1.75
CA ARG A 109 15.80 0.23 2.60
C ARG A 109 14.44 0.03 1.95
N LEU A 110 14.30 -1.03 1.16
CA LEU A 110 13.12 -1.29 0.32
C LEU A 110 12.21 -2.39 0.87
N GLY A 111 12.40 -2.82 2.12
CA GLY A 111 11.64 -3.89 2.75
C GLY A 111 12.32 -5.25 2.63
N ARG A 112 11.52 -6.32 2.52
CA ARG A 112 12.00 -7.71 2.55
C ARG A 112 13.03 -8.00 1.45
N LYS A 113 12.86 -7.40 0.27
CA LYS A 113 13.75 -7.63 -0.89
C LYS A 113 15.18 -7.11 -0.68
N THR A 114 15.38 -6.14 0.22
CA THR A 114 16.70 -5.64 0.62
C THR A 114 17.08 -6.02 2.04
N LYS A 115 16.32 -6.93 2.67
CA LYS A 115 16.47 -7.34 4.08
C LYS A 115 16.34 -6.21 5.12
N ALA A 116 15.86 -5.05 4.70
CA ALA A 116 15.70 -3.88 5.54
C ALA A 116 14.68 -2.92 4.93
N GLY A 117 13.72 -2.49 5.76
CA GLY A 117 12.69 -1.50 5.46
C GLY A 117 12.29 -0.79 6.74
N PHE A 118 11.00 -0.87 7.10
CA PHE A 118 10.53 -0.51 8.45
C PHE A 118 11.04 -1.51 9.49
N TYR A 119 11.05 -2.79 9.14
CA TYR A 119 11.69 -3.84 9.93
C TYR A 119 13.02 -4.29 9.30
N VAL A 120 13.81 -5.02 10.08
CA VAL A 120 15.04 -5.71 9.64
C VAL A 120 14.73 -7.20 9.47
N TYR A 121 15.25 -7.81 8.40
CA TYR A 121 14.99 -9.21 8.02
C TYR A 121 16.27 -10.02 7.79
#